data_AF-A0A8T0A2E8-F1
#
_entry.id   AF-A0A8T0A2E8-F1
#
_cell.length_a   1.000
_cell.length_b   1.000
_cell.length_c   1.000
_cell.angle_alpha   90.00
_cell.angle_beta   90.00
_cell.angle_gamma   90.00
#
_symmetry.space_group_name_H-M   'P 1'
#
loop_
_entity.id
_entity.type
_entity.pdbx_description
1 polymer ?
#
loop_
_entity_poly.entity_id
_entity_poly.type
_entity_poly.pdbx_seq_one_letter_code
_entity_poly.pdbx_strand_id
1 'polypeptide(L)'
;MSFLLFSYLTQQFLPFCKEQNLSYFYKFYSLKEYSQPDKTPLNWINIKLVWEPLLKPKLYYKNKNNYNNSFSSLFIVVISKLEHFKQRKFLRKEFKEQGISSFIFVLSVANASKQNIKNINEEFAKEGDLLVLNNYRLLTYKTRAWLQWVTKQFSLICGPPRFILKIDDDLMINWNALFRLLQRAGPSPERLLFCRVIPNGQISRNPASKWFLSSSEYKRNKPGGLGLYCQGMAIILSGDLIISALSNLRHVQFLWMDDWYLTHALLFNTNVTFVDIGPQVSSVDEEIKFNVNNIVKAYNVYYTPIFAHFRPAEHFPESRKLIEWKKMLGKYKPFSLSSFYKHVFEKKN
;
A
#
# COMPACT_ATOMS: atom_id res chain seq x y z
N MET A 1 -5.02 -52.75 10.88
CA MET A 1 -6.30 -52.17 10.41
C MET A 1 -6.39 -50.69 10.83
N SER A 2 -5.35 -49.90 10.55
CA SER A 2 -5.18 -48.55 11.11
C SER A 2 -4.26 -47.67 10.24
N PHE A 3 -4.34 -47.82 8.93
CA PHE A 3 -3.76 -46.87 7.96
C PHE A 3 -4.79 -46.32 6.96
N LEU A 4 -6.01 -46.88 6.93
CA LEU A 4 -7.09 -46.48 6.02
C LEU A 4 -8.11 -45.51 6.65
N LEU A 5 -7.99 -45.19 7.95
CA LEU A 5 -8.85 -44.20 8.62
C LEU A 5 -8.27 -42.78 8.61
N PHE A 6 -6.99 -42.60 8.24
CA PHE A 6 -6.37 -41.28 8.13
C PHE A 6 -6.59 -40.61 6.76
N SER A 7 -7.02 -41.37 5.75
CA SER A 7 -7.28 -40.86 4.40
C SER A 7 -8.75 -40.48 4.15
N TYR A 8 -9.67 -40.80 5.08
CA TYR A 8 -11.10 -40.47 4.91
C TYR A 8 -11.54 -39.23 5.71
N LEU A 9 -10.80 -38.85 6.75
CA LEU A 9 -11.06 -37.61 7.51
C LEU A 9 -10.40 -36.35 6.90
N THR A 10 -9.56 -36.51 5.89
CA THR A 10 -8.91 -35.39 5.19
C THR A 10 -9.70 -34.86 3.98
N GLN A 11 -10.82 -35.51 3.61
CA GLN A 11 -11.65 -35.10 2.47
C GLN A 11 -12.98 -34.41 2.82
N GLN A 12 -13.29 -34.21 4.10
CA GLN A 12 -14.50 -33.48 4.52
C GLN A 12 -14.25 -32.12 5.21
N PHE A 13 -13.00 -31.62 5.23
CA PHE A 13 -12.67 -30.29 5.75
C PHE A 13 -11.90 -29.43 4.73
N LEU A 14 -12.60 -28.99 3.69
CA LEU A 14 -12.25 -27.77 2.94
C LEU A 14 -13.28 -26.70 3.33
N PRO A 15 -12.94 -25.81 4.27
CA PRO A 15 -12.42 -24.50 3.88
C PRO A 15 -11.37 -23.89 4.83
N PHE A 16 -10.47 -24.69 5.44
CA PHE A 16 -9.53 -24.18 6.47
C PHE A 16 -8.08 -23.93 6.02
N CYS A 17 -7.75 -24.02 4.73
CA CYS A 17 -6.36 -23.86 4.24
C CYS A 17 -5.99 -22.49 3.64
N LYS A 18 -6.88 -21.49 3.62
CA LYS A 18 -6.50 -20.11 3.23
C LYS A 18 -6.00 -19.27 4.41
N GLU A 19 -6.47 -19.54 5.63
CA GLU A 19 -6.06 -18.77 6.82
C GLU A 19 -4.74 -19.25 7.44
N GLN A 20 -4.29 -20.47 7.13
CA GLN A 20 -3.14 -21.07 7.77
C GLN A 20 -1.78 -20.50 7.34
N ASN A 21 -1.64 -19.81 6.20
CA ASN A 21 -0.30 -19.36 5.75
C ASN A 21 0.10 -17.95 6.19
N LEU A 22 -0.86 -17.04 6.44
CA LEU A 22 -0.57 -15.68 6.89
C LEU A 22 -0.73 -15.54 8.41
N SER A 23 -1.62 -16.31 9.05
CA SER A 23 -1.88 -16.28 10.50
C SER A 23 -0.64 -16.55 11.37
N TYR A 24 0.32 -17.34 10.90
CA TYR A 24 1.58 -17.57 11.62
C TYR A 24 2.53 -16.37 11.62
N PHE A 25 2.39 -15.45 10.67
CA PHE A 25 3.38 -14.38 10.43
C PHE A 25 2.85 -12.98 10.71
N TYR A 26 1.53 -12.79 10.72
CA TYR A 26 0.91 -11.47 10.72
C TYR A 26 -0.22 -11.37 11.75
N LYS A 27 -0.46 -10.15 12.21
CA LYS A 27 -1.63 -9.82 13.03
C LYS A 27 -2.77 -9.32 12.12
N PHE A 28 -4.00 -9.69 12.48
CA PHE A 28 -5.18 -9.39 11.69
C PHE A 28 -6.10 -8.43 12.44
N TYR A 29 -6.74 -7.54 11.68
CA TYR A 29 -7.77 -6.64 12.21
C TYR A 29 -8.95 -6.59 11.24
N SER A 30 -10.14 -6.41 11.77
CA SER A 30 -11.35 -6.14 11.01
C SER A 30 -11.81 -4.71 11.28
N LEU A 31 -12.30 -4.02 10.26
CA LEU A 31 -12.96 -2.74 10.46
C LEU A 31 -14.28 -2.98 11.21
N LYS A 32 -14.37 -2.61 12.50
CA LYS A 32 -15.64 -2.64 13.25
C LYS A 32 -16.46 -1.38 12.94
N GLU A 33 -17.78 -1.48 13.13
CA GLU A 33 -18.75 -0.43 12.83
C GLU A 33 -18.27 0.98 13.19
N TYR A 34 -18.06 1.79 12.16
CA TYR A 34 -18.04 3.23 12.27
C TYR A 34 -19.48 3.69 12.54
N SER A 35 -19.74 4.23 13.73
CA SER A 35 -21.00 4.97 13.96
C SER A 35 -21.09 6.07 12.91
N GLN A 36 -22.18 6.08 12.13
CA GLN A 36 -22.42 6.89 10.93
C GLN A 36 -21.71 8.25 10.98
N PRO A 37 -21.07 8.68 9.88
CA PRO A 37 -20.62 10.07 9.80
C PRO A 37 -21.87 10.94 9.89
N ASP A 38 -21.77 12.07 10.60
CA ASP A 38 -22.77 13.13 10.48
C ASP A 38 -23.07 13.32 8.99
N LYS A 39 -24.36 13.32 8.64
CA LYS A 39 -24.89 13.43 7.29
C LYS A 39 -24.59 14.81 6.68
N THR A 40 -23.32 15.16 6.56
CA THR A 40 -22.85 16.17 5.63
C THR A 40 -22.27 15.44 4.43
N PRO A 41 -23.11 15.01 3.47
CA PRO A 41 -22.62 14.59 2.17
C PRO A 41 -22.16 15.84 1.44
N LEU A 42 -20.86 16.14 1.42
CA LEU A 42 -20.39 17.28 0.65
C LEU A 42 -19.19 16.94 -0.22
N ASN A 43 -19.46 17.09 -1.52
CA ASN A 43 -18.56 17.26 -2.65
C ASN A 43 -18.25 15.97 -3.43
N TRP A 44 -19.28 15.48 -4.14
CA TRP A 44 -19.03 14.89 -5.45
C TRP A 44 -18.26 15.92 -6.28
N ILE A 45 -16.98 15.64 -6.51
CA ILE A 45 -16.10 16.49 -7.30
C ILE A 45 -15.77 15.69 -8.53
N ASN A 46 -16.12 16.25 -9.69
CA ASN A 46 -15.67 15.71 -10.95
C ASN A 46 -14.18 16.05 -11.10
N ILE A 47 -13.31 15.05 -10.92
CA ILE A 47 -11.87 15.25 -10.99
C ILE A 47 -11.49 15.51 -12.44
N LYS A 48 -11.07 16.74 -12.73
CA LYS A 48 -10.53 17.10 -14.04
C LYS A 48 -9.08 16.62 -14.14
N LEU A 49 -8.84 15.72 -15.08
CA LEU A 49 -7.52 15.23 -15.45
C LEU A 49 -6.95 16.13 -16.56
N VAL A 50 -5.67 16.46 -16.44
CA VAL A 50 -4.91 17.20 -17.46
C VAL A 50 -4.28 16.22 -18.44
N TRP A 51 -3.69 15.15 -17.90
CA TRP A 51 -3.13 14.05 -18.66
C TRP A 51 -3.60 12.73 -18.08
N GLU A 52 -4.05 11.83 -18.97
CA GLU A 52 -4.40 10.45 -18.65
C GLU A 52 -3.39 9.51 -19.32
N PRO A 53 -2.82 8.54 -18.60
CA PRO A 53 -1.87 7.61 -19.19
C PRO A 53 -2.55 6.78 -20.28
N LEU A 54 -1.86 6.62 -21.41
CA LEU A 54 -2.24 5.67 -22.46
C LEU A 54 -1.79 4.26 -22.07
N LEU A 55 -2.22 3.79 -20.91
CA LEU A 55 -2.12 2.37 -20.61
C LEU A 55 -3.14 1.69 -21.51
N LYS A 56 -2.66 1.17 -22.64
CA LYS A 56 -3.23 -0.05 -23.21
C LYS A 56 -2.72 -1.14 -22.29
N PRO A 57 -3.50 -1.60 -21.29
CA PRO A 57 -3.12 -2.77 -20.54
C PRO A 57 -2.82 -3.84 -21.58
N LYS A 58 -1.53 -4.12 -21.81
CA LYS A 58 -1.13 -5.18 -22.73
C LYS A 58 -1.83 -6.40 -22.20
N LEU A 59 -2.75 -6.94 -23.01
CA LEU A 59 -3.59 -8.10 -22.70
C LEU A 59 -2.81 -9.01 -21.77
N TYR A 60 -3.29 -9.10 -20.53
CA TYR A 60 -2.75 -9.91 -19.43
C TYR A 60 -2.83 -11.43 -19.71
N TYR A 61 -2.98 -11.80 -20.98
CA TYR A 61 -2.99 -13.15 -21.51
C TYR A 61 -1.71 -13.39 -22.30
N LYS A 62 -0.59 -13.61 -21.60
CA LYS A 62 0.51 -14.39 -22.18
C LYS A 62 0.67 -15.68 -21.38
N ASN A 63 0.11 -16.74 -21.96
CA ASN A 63 0.17 -18.16 -21.59
C ASN A 63 -0.45 -18.58 -20.25
N LYS A 64 -1.67 -19.14 -20.35
CA LYS A 64 -2.32 -20.03 -19.37
C LYS A 64 -1.47 -21.25 -18.94
N ASN A 65 -0.31 -21.49 -19.57
CA ASN A 65 0.53 -22.67 -19.36
C ASN A 65 1.84 -22.42 -18.61
N ASN A 66 2.10 -21.21 -18.10
CA ASN A 66 3.27 -20.95 -17.24
C ASN A 66 2.83 -20.39 -15.88
N TYR A 67 2.57 -21.28 -14.93
CA TYR A 67 2.33 -21.00 -13.50
C TYR A 67 3.50 -20.26 -12.79
N ASN A 68 4.54 -19.86 -13.52
CA ASN A 68 5.76 -19.25 -12.98
C ASN A 68 5.84 -17.71 -13.11
N ASN A 69 4.90 -17.04 -13.77
CA ASN A 69 4.94 -15.57 -13.90
C ASN A 69 4.07 -14.87 -12.83
N SER A 70 4.54 -14.86 -11.58
CA SER A 70 3.83 -14.17 -10.47
C SER A 70 3.73 -12.64 -10.63
N PHE A 71 4.59 -12.06 -11.48
CA PHE A 71 4.73 -10.62 -11.72
C PHE A 71 3.54 -10.00 -12.48
N SER A 72 2.82 -10.80 -13.27
CA SER A 72 1.73 -10.32 -14.12
C SER A 72 0.40 -10.18 -13.37
N SER A 73 0.41 -9.69 -12.13
CA SER A 73 -0.83 -9.51 -11.36
C SER A 73 -0.80 -8.37 -10.33
N LEU A 74 0.30 -7.61 -10.28
CA LEU A 74 0.50 -6.45 -9.43
C LEU A 74 0.38 -5.17 -10.27
N PHE A 75 -0.49 -4.26 -9.86
CA PHE A 75 -0.54 -2.90 -10.40
C PHE A 75 -0.01 -1.90 -9.37
N ILE A 76 0.94 -1.05 -9.75
CA ILE A 76 1.56 -0.10 -8.81
C ILE A 76 1.05 1.32 -9.04
N VAL A 77 0.59 1.96 -7.98
CA VAL A 77 0.21 3.36 -7.96
C VAL A 77 1.22 4.12 -7.14
N VAL A 78 1.96 5.03 -7.78
CA VAL A 78 2.96 5.86 -7.10
C VAL A 78 2.43 7.28 -6.94
N ILE A 79 2.30 7.75 -5.70
CA ILE A 79 1.96 9.14 -5.42
C ILE A 79 3.24 9.98 -5.48
N SER A 80 3.31 10.92 -6.41
CA SER A 80 4.51 11.72 -6.68
C SER A 80 4.21 13.23 -6.73
N LYS A 81 5.26 14.07 -6.81
CA LYS A 81 5.18 15.53 -6.94
C LYS A 81 5.75 16.02 -8.26
N LEU A 82 5.39 17.21 -8.72
CA LEU A 82 5.81 17.73 -10.02
C LEU A 82 7.35 17.72 -10.17
N GLU A 83 8.06 18.12 -9.12
CA GLU A 83 9.51 18.30 -9.09
C GLU A 83 10.29 16.97 -8.98
N HIS A 84 9.61 15.87 -8.65
CA HIS A 84 10.23 14.59 -8.32
C HIS A 84 10.62 13.74 -9.55
N PHE A 85 11.19 14.37 -10.58
CA PHE A 85 11.60 13.69 -11.82
C PHE A 85 12.65 12.60 -11.58
N LYS A 86 13.60 12.85 -10.66
CA LYS A 86 14.66 11.89 -10.34
C LYS A 86 14.10 10.63 -9.68
N GLN A 87 13.18 10.81 -8.73
CA GLN A 87 12.49 9.74 -8.02
C GLN A 87 11.66 8.88 -8.98
N ARG A 88 10.88 9.52 -9.87
CA ARG A 88 10.13 8.79 -10.91
C ARG A 88 11.06 8.01 -11.83
N LYS A 89 12.16 8.62 -12.30
CA LYS A 89 13.16 7.96 -13.14
C LYS A 89 13.81 6.75 -12.44
N PHE A 90 14.13 6.89 -11.16
CA PHE A 90 14.67 5.81 -10.34
C PHE A 90 13.67 4.66 -10.21
N LEU A 91 12.42 4.95 -9.82
CA LEU A 91 11.38 3.93 -9.69
C LEU A 91 11.05 3.23 -11.00
N ARG A 92 11.02 3.95 -12.14
CA ARG A 92 10.89 3.31 -13.47
C ARG A 92 12.00 2.30 -13.74
N LYS A 93 13.24 2.65 -13.40
CA LYS A 93 14.40 1.76 -13.54
C LYS A 93 14.23 0.51 -12.67
N GLU A 94 13.90 0.70 -11.39
CA GLU A 94 13.64 -0.40 -10.45
C GLU A 94 12.52 -1.32 -10.96
N PHE A 95 11.37 -0.76 -11.37
CA PHE A 95 10.25 -1.54 -11.90
C PHE A 95 10.67 -2.33 -13.14
N LYS A 96 11.43 -1.72 -14.06
CA LYS A 96 11.95 -2.40 -15.26
C LYS A 96 12.88 -3.57 -14.90
N GLU A 97 13.77 -3.40 -13.92
CA GLU A 97 14.67 -4.46 -13.44
C GLU A 97 13.90 -5.64 -12.83
N GLN A 98 12.74 -5.39 -12.23
CA GLN A 98 11.84 -6.42 -11.72
C GLN A 98 10.86 -6.98 -12.76
N GLY A 99 10.93 -6.53 -14.02
CA GLY A 99 9.97 -6.92 -15.06
C GLY A 99 8.56 -6.39 -14.85
N ILE A 100 8.37 -5.39 -13.98
CA ILE A 100 7.08 -4.74 -13.73
C ILE A 100 6.86 -3.65 -14.78
N SER A 101 5.82 -3.84 -15.59
CA SER A 101 5.40 -2.85 -16.60
C SER A 101 4.03 -2.22 -16.32
N SER A 102 3.42 -2.55 -15.17
CA SER A 102 2.06 -2.14 -14.80
C SER A 102 2.09 -1.19 -13.62
N PHE A 103 2.29 0.09 -13.92
CA PHE A 103 2.35 1.14 -12.90
C PHE A 103 1.93 2.49 -13.46
N ILE A 104 1.57 3.41 -12.56
CA ILE A 104 1.32 4.82 -12.88
C ILE A 104 1.92 5.73 -11.80
N PHE A 105 2.30 6.94 -12.21
CA PHE A 105 2.59 8.03 -11.28
C PHE A 105 1.42 9.01 -11.22
N VAL A 106 0.98 9.34 -10.01
CA VAL A 106 -0.15 10.25 -9.79
C VAL A 106 0.36 11.60 -9.31
N LEU A 107 0.10 12.63 -10.11
CA LEU A 107 0.60 14.00 -9.93
C LEU A 107 -0.55 15.00 -9.90
N SER A 108 -0.26 16.24 -9.50
CA SER A 108 -1.20 17.35 -9.61
C SER A 108 -0.45 18.61 -10.04
N VAL A 109 -0.99 19.36 -11.00
CA VAL A 109 -0.43 20.64 -11.45
C VAL A 109 -0.90 21.84 -10.62
N ALA A 110 -1.45 21.61 -9.44
CA ALA A 110 -1.87 22.71 -8.57
C ALA A 110 -0.71 23.66 -8.26
N ASN A 111 -0.85 24.93 -8.69
CA ASN A 111 0.18 25.98 -8.61
C ASN A 111 1.48 25.69 -9.38
N ALA A 112 1.42 24.81 -10.38
CA ALA A 112 2.56 24.57 -11.25
C ALA A 112 2.92 25.86 -12.00
N SER A 113 4.21 26.20 -12.04
CA SER A 113 4.68 27.24 -12.98
C SER A 113 4.51 26.77 -14.42
N LYS A 114 4.51 27.71 -15.38
CA LYS A 114 4.53 27.36 -16.82
C LYS A 114 5.67 26.40 -17.17
N GLN A 115 6.82 26.56 -16.52
CA GLN A 115 7.96 25.67 -16.71
C GLN A 115 7.71 24.27 -16.15
N ASN A 116 7.10 24.14 -14.97
CA ASN A 116 6.74 22.83 -14.42
C ASN A 116 5.76 22.08 -15.36
N ILE A 117 4.75 22.79 -15.87
CA ILE A 117 3.78 22.24 -16.84
C ILE A 117 4.49 21.75 -18.10
N LYS A 118 5.42 22.56 -18.66
CA LYS A 118 6.21 22.17 -19.83
C LYS A 118 7.05 20.91 -19.57
N ASN A 119 7.77 20.86 -18.45
CA ASN A 119 8.61 19.70 -18.12
C ASN A 119 7.78 18.42 -17.92
N ILE A 120 6.60 18.53 -17.28
CA ILE A 120 5.70 17.39 -17.11
C ILE A 120 5.08 16.94 -18.44
N ASN A 121 4.75 17.87 -19.34
CA ASN A 121 4.32 17.55 -20.70
C ASN A 121 5.37 16.73 -21.45
N GLU A 122 6.63 17.16 -21.40
CA GLU A 122 7.75 16.46 -22.04
C GLU A 122 7.96 15.07 -21.44
N GLU A 123 7.90 14.93 -20.11
CA GLU A 123 7.97 13.64 -19.44
C GLU A 123 6.78 12.74 -19.81
N PHE A 124 5.57 13.28 -19.82
CA PHE A 124 4.36 12.54 -20.19
C PHE A 124 4.44 12.03 -21.63
N ALA A 125 4.83 12.88 -22.59
CA ALA A 125 4.99 12.51 -23.98
C ALA A 125 6.03 11.40 -24.18
N LYS A 126 7.06 11.38 -23.34
CA LYS A 126 8.14 10.39 -23.40
C LYS A 126 7.80 9.07 -22.71
N GLU A 127 7.24 9.13 -21.51
CA GLU A 127 7.11 7.95 -20.61
C GLU A 127 5.68 7.39 -20.58
N GLY A 128 4.65 8.22 -20.83
CA GLY A 128 3.25 7.79 -21.00
C GLY A 128 2.55 7.24 -19.74
N ASP A 129 3.16 7.40 -18.56
CA ASP A 129 2.76 6.75 -17.30
C ASP A 129 2.26 7.71 -16.21
N LEU A 130 2.02 8.98 -16.56
CA LEU A 130 1.56 10.01 -15.62
C LEU A 130 0.03 10.15 -15.65
N LEU A 131 -0.60 9.99 -14.50
CA LEU A 131 -1.98 10.42 -14.22
C LEU A 131 -1.93 11.77 -13.52
N VAL A 132 -2.29 12.83 -14.22
CA VAL A 132 -2.09 14.19 -13.71
C VAL A 132 -3.40 14.92 -13.53
N LEU A 133 -3.64 15.30 -12.29
CA LEU A 133 -4.82 16.06 -11.89
C LEU A 133 -4.59 17.55 -12.12
N ASN A 134 -5.67 18.28 -12.42
CA ASN A 134 -5.68 19.74 -12.36
C ASN A 134 -5.60 20.22 -10.89
N ASN A 135 -5.76 21.52 -10.62
CA ASN A 135 -5.68 22.29 -9.36
C ASN A 135 -6.18 21.66 -8.02
N TYR A 136 -5.74 20.45 -7.69
CA TYR A 136 -6.08 19.68 -6.51
C TYR A 136 -4.82 19.42 -5.70
N ARG A 137 -4.68 20.08 -4.55
CA ARG A 137 -3.46 19.94 -3.72
C ARG A 137 -3.48 18.73 -2.79
N LEU A 138 -4.67 18.28 -2.39
CA LEU A 138 -4.82 17.24 -1.36
C LEU A 138 -4.54 15.86 -1.93
N LEU A 139 -3.83 15.03 -1.15
CA LEU A 139 -3.54 13.64 -1.49
C LEU A 139 -4.82 12.83 -1.72
N THR A 140 -5.90 13.12 -0.98
CA THR A 140 -7.20 12.50 -1.14
C THR A 140 -7.77 12.63 -2.56
N TYR A 141 -7.51 13.74 -3.25
CA TYR A 141 -7.94 13.88 -4.65
C TYR A 141 -7.16 12.96 -5.58
N LYS A 142 -5.84 12.82 -5.35
CA LYS A 142 -5.03 11.83 -6.06
C LYS A 142 -5.56 10.41 -5.81
N THR A 143 -5.96 10.12 -4.57
CA THR A 143 -6.58 8.85 -4.19
C THR A 143 -7.83 8.56 -5.00
N ARG A 144 -8.78 9.49 -5.02
CA ARG A 144 -10.00 9.37 -5.82
C ARG A 144 -9.70 9.19 -7.31
N ALA A 145 -8.75 9.97 -7.84
CA ALA A 145 -8.40 9.93 -9.26
C ALA A 145 -7.84 8.58 -9.68
N TRP A 146 -6.87 8.03 -8.94
CA TRP A 146 -6.30 6.74 -9.31
C TRP A 146 -7.30 5.61 -9.11
N LEU A 147 -8.16 5.65 -8.07
CA LEU A 147 -9.22 4.64 -7.87
C LEU A 147 -10.16 4.58 -9.08
N GLN A 148 -10.63 5.76 -9.54
CA GLN A 148 -11.50 5.89 -10.71
C GLN A 148 -10.79 5.44 -11.99
N TRP A 149 -9.55 5.90 -12.19
CA TRP A 149 -8.79 5.59 -13.39
C TRP A 149 -8.46 4.10 -13.48
N VAL A 150 -7.95 3.48 -12.40
CA VAL A 150 -7.63 2.04 -12.36
C VAL A 150 -8.89 1.22 -12.62
N THR A 151 -10.00 1.53 -11.96
CA THR A 151 -11.25 0.80 -12.20
C THR A 151 -11.73 0.92 -13.63
N LYS A 152 -11.70 2.13 -14.21
CA LYS A 152 -12.05 2.36 -15.62
C LYS A 152 -11.18 1.52 -16.55
N GLN A 153 -9.86 1.53 -16.37
CA GLN A 153 -8.95 0.76 -17.24
C GLN A 153 -9.13 -0.75 -17.11
N PHE A 154 -9.25 -1.27 -15.89
CA PHE A 154 -9.36 -2.71 -15.66
C PHE A 154 -10.75 -3.27 -15.97
N SER A 155 -11.79 -2.43 -15.95
CA SER A 155 -13.13 -2.80 -16.47
C SER A 155 -13.07 -3.16 -17.97
N LEU A 156 -12.18 -2.53 -18.74
CA LEU A 156 -11.96 -2.84 -20.16
C LEU A 156 -11.26 -4.19 -20.40
N ILE A 157 -10.68 -4.80 -19.35
CA ILE A 157 -9.91 -6.06 -19.42
C ILE A 157 -10.58 -7.18 -18.62
N CYS A 158 -11.86 -7.02 -18.25
CA CYS A 158 -12.65 -8.01 -17.52
C CYS A 158 -12.17 -8.36 -16.10
N GLY A 159 -11.70 -7.37 -15.32
CA GLY A 159 -11.53 -7.51 -13.86
C GLY A 159 -10.36 -6.72 -13.26
N PRO A 160 -10.40 -6.38 -11.95
CA PRO A 160 -9.31 -5.66 -11.29
C PRO A 160 -8.02 -6.50 -11.25
N PRO A 161 -6.83 -5.87 -11.08
CA PRO A 161 -5.58 -6.61 -10.89
C PRO A 161 -5.65 -7.42 -9.59
N ARG A 162 -4.91 -8.53 -9.47
CA ARG A 162 -4.89 -9.35 -8.25
C ARG A 162 -4.50 -8.52 -7.01
N PHE A 163 -3.49 -7.67 -7.17
CA PHE A 163 -3.06 -6.74 -6.14
C PHE A 163 -2.85 -5.33 -6.71
N ILE A 164 -3.14 -4.33 -5.88
CA ILE A 164 -2.77 -2.94 -6.11
C ILE A 164 -1.82 -2.52 -5.00
N LEU A 165 -0.62 -2.06 -5.36
CA LEU A 165 0.34 -1.47 -4.42
C LEU A 165 0.33 0.05 -4.57
N LYS A 166 -0.23 0.76 -3.58
CA LYS A 166 -0.05 2.20 -3.43
C LYS A 166 1.22 2.48 -2.65
N ILE A 167 2.10 3.32 -3.20
CA ILE A 167 3.33 3.77 -2.54
C ILE A 167 3.55 5.27 -2.73
N ASP A 168 4.32 5.87 -1.83
CA ASP A 168 4.95 7.17 -2.03
C ASP A 168 6.21 7.03 -2.90
N ASP A 169 6.64 8.12 -3.55
CA ASP A 169 7.78 8.10 -4.48
C ASP A 169 9.17 8.15 -3.83
N ASP A 170 9.24 8.17 -2.50
CA ASP A 170 10.48 8.28 -1.74
C ASP A 170 10.85 7.03 -0.93
N LEU A 171 10.20 5.90 -1.23
CA LEU A 171 10.40 4.61 -0.57
C LEU A 171 11.46 3.72 -1.21
N MET A 172 12.09 2.88 -0.37
CA MET A 172 12.88 1.73 -0.80
C MET A 172 12.07 0.45 -0.63
N ILE A 173 12.19 -0.48 -1.59
CA ILE A 173 11.38 -1.71 -1.66
C ILE A 173 12.28 -2.94 -1.75
N ASN A 174 11.98 -3.97 -0.97
CA ASN A 174 12.57 -5.29 -1.09
C ASN A 174 11.64 -6.15 -1.93
N TRP A 175 11.85 -6.13 -3.24
CA TRP A 175 11.00 -6.83 -4.21
C TRP A 175 10.86 -8.32 -3.92
N ASN A 176 11.95 -9.00 -3.55
CA ASN A 176 11.91 -10.41 -3.18
C ASN A 176 11.01 -10.69 -1.96
N ALA A 177 11.06 -9.83 -0.94
CA ALA A 177 10.20 -9.97 0.24
C ALA A 177 8.74 -9.63 -0.09
N LEU A 178 8.50 -8.60 -0.91
CA LEU A 178 7.17 -8.25 -1.41
C LEU A 178 6.54 -9.42 -2.17
N PHE A 179 7.26 -10.00 -3.15
CA PHE A 179 6.73 -11.12 -3.94
C PHE A 179 6.45 -12.36 -3.10
N ARG A 180 7.30 -12.65 -2.09
CA ARG A 180 6.99 -13.71 -1.11
C ARG A 180 5.72 -13.45 -0.32
N LEU A 181 5.47 -12.20 0.10
CA LEU A 181 4.22 -11.81 0.76
C LEU A 181 3.02 -12.05 -0.17
N LEU A 182 3.08 -11.55 -1.42
CA LEU A 182 1.99 -11.72 -2.39
C LEU A 182 1.76 -13.19 -2.75
N GLN A 183 2.81 -14.00 -2.81
CA GLN A 183 2.71 -15.45 -3.03
C GLN A 183 1.99 -16.15 -1.85
N ARG A 184 2.34 -15.80 -0.60
CA ARG A 184 1.70 -16.36 0.62
C ARG A 184 0.23 -16.03 0.74
N ALA A 185 -0.19 -14.88 0.22
CA ALA A 185 -1.60 -14.49 0.16
C ALA A 185 -2.44 -15.35 -0.81
N GLY A 186 -1.81 -16.23 -1.59
CA GLY A 186 -2.49 -17.17 -2.47
C GLY A 186 -2.99 -16.54 -3.78
N PRO A 187 -3.40 -17.37 -4.76
CA PRO A 187 -3.68 -16.94 -6.14
C PRO A 187 -4.91 -16.04 -6.28
N SER A 188 -5.85 -16.13 -5.35
CA SER A 188 -7.12 -15.38 -5.35
C SER A 188 -7.31 -14.72 -3.97
N PRO A 189 -6.55 -13.64 -3.69
CA PRO A 189 -6.70 -12.85 -2.48
C PRO A 189 -8.02 -12.07 -2.57
N GLU A 190 -8.77 -12.01 -1.47
CA GLU A 190 -10.04 -11.30 -1.41
C GLU A 190 -10.12 -10.56 -0.09
N ARG A 191 -10.57 -9.30 -0.15
CA ARG A 191 -10.79 -8.44 1.01
C ARG A 191 -9.56 -8.28 1.90
N LEU A 192 -8.35 -8.36 1.35
CA LEU A 192 -7.10 -8.25 2.10
C LEU A 192 -6.46 -6.87 1.91
N LEU A 193 -6.05 -6.27 3.02
CA LEU A 193 -5.35 -4.99 3.05
C LEU A 193 -4.05 -5.12 3.85
N PHE A 194 -2.90 -5.16 3.19
CA PHE A 194 -1.60 -5.25 3.86
C PHE A 194 -1.01 -3.85 4.04
N CYS A 195 -0.73 -3.48 5.28
CA CYS A 195 -0.11 -2.21 5.63
C CYS A 195 0.49 -2.25 7.04
N ARG A 196 1.21 -1.18 7.42
CA ARG A 196 1.44 -0.94 8.84
C ARG A 196 0.15 -0.42 9.46
N VAL A 197 -0.47 -1.23 10.31
CA VAL A 197 -1.78 -0.93 10.89
C VAL A 197 -1.64 0.06 12.05
N ILE A 198 -2.56 1.02 12.11
CA ILE A 198 -2.77 1.94 13.22
C ILE A 198 -4.13 1.56 13.86
N PRO A 199 -4.15 0.77 14.95
CA PRO A 199 -5.39 0.22 15.48
C PRO A 199 -6.33 1.27 16.10
N ASN A 200 -5.75 2.24 16.81
CA ASN A 200 -6.48 3.24 17.59
C ASN A 200 -5.99 4.65 17.24
N GLY A 201 -6.19 5.03 15.97
CA GLY A 201 -5.83 6.35 15.46
C GLY A 201 -6.34 7.48 16.33
N GLN A 202 -5.46 8.40 16.73
CA GLN A 202 -5.83 9.56 17.53
C GLN A 202 -5.93 10.81 16.68
N ILE A 203 -6.87 11.67 17.03
CA ILE A 203 -7.02 12.96 16.37
C ILE A 203 -6.00 13.92 16.98
N SER A 204 -5.12 14.49 16.15
CA SER A 204 -4.23 15.54 16.62
C SER A 204 -4.98 16.88 16.63
N ARG A 205 -5.19 17.44 17.83
CA ARG A 205 -5.79 18.78 18.02
C ARG A 205 -4.73 19.87 18.22
N ASN A 206 -3.45 19.54 18.09
CA ASN A 206 -2.37 20.51 18.18
C ASN A 206 -2.16 21.21 16.82
N PRO A 207 -2.36 22.53 16.69
CA PRO A 207 -2.18 23.27 15.44
C PRO A 207 -0.77 23.18 14.84
N ALA A 208 0.26 22.92 15.65
CA ALA A 208 1.63 22.73 15.17
C ALA A 208 1.87 21.33 14.55
N SER A 209 0.92 20.41 14.71
CA SER A 209 1.02 19.07 14.16
C SER A 209 0.78 19.07 12.66
N LYS A 210 1.64 18.41 11.89
CA LYS A 210 1.40 18.15 10.46
C LYS A 210 0.09 17.38 10.18
N TRP A 211 -0.46 16.72 11.21
CA TRP A 211 -1.69 15.95 11.18
C TRP A 211 -2.83 16.63 11.95
N PHE A 212 -2.75 17.95 12.17
CA PHE A 212 -3.78 18.71 12.85
C PHE A 212 -5.14 18.55 12.16
N LEU A 213 -6.16 18.23 12.95
CA LEU A 213 -7.55 18.23 12.53
C LEU A 213 -8.35 19.12 13.46
N SER A 214 -8.95 20.16 12.90
CA SER A 214 -9.83 21.04 13.66
C SER A 214 -11.16 20.35 14.03
N SER A 215 -11.84 20.85 15.06
CA SER A 215 -13.16 20.34 15.46
C SER A 215 -14.22 20.57 14.38
N SER A 216 -14.05 21.57 13.52
CA SER A 216 -14.94 21.82 12.37
C SER A 216 -14.73 20.80 11.24
N GLU A 217 -13.49 20.40 10.97
CA GLU A 217 -13.18 19.36 9.97
C GLU A 217 -13.59 17.97 10.44
N TYR A 218 -13.41 17.67 11.72
CA TYR A 218 -13.76 16.37 12.30
C TYR A 218 -14.34 16.55 13.70
N LYS A 219 -15.67 16.57 13.79
CA LYS A 219 -16.44 16.84 15.03
C LYS A 219 -16.36 15.75 16.09
N ARG A 220 -15.89 14.55 15.72
CA ARG A 220 -15.96 13.37 16.59
C ARG A 220 -15.02 13.54 17.79
N ASN A 221 -15.60 13.74 18.97
CA ASN A 221 -14.93 13.71 20.28
C ASN A 221 -15.24 12.40 21.04
N LYS A 222 -15.70 11.35 20.36
CA LYS A 222 -15.92 10.01 20.95
C LYS A 222 -14.57 9.34 21.30
N PRO A 223 -14.50 8.43 22.28
CA PRO A 223 -13.27 7.77 22.76
C PRO A 223 -12.51 6.92 21.72
N GLY A 224 -12.93 6.89 20.45
CA GLY A 224 -12.34 6.08 19.38
C GLY A 224 -11.48 6.83 18.34
N GLY A 225 -11.38 8.16 18.40
CA GLY A 225 -10.54 8.95 17.49
C GLY A 225 -10.81 8.71 16.00
N LEU A 226 -9.73 8.54 15.23
CA LEU A 226 -9.73 8.15 13.81
C LEU A 226 -9.95 6.64 13.60
N GLY A 227 -9.94 5.82 14.66
CA GLY A 227 -10.16 4.39 14.59
C GLY A 227 -9.03 3.61 13.89
N LEU A 228 -9.38 2.46 13.33
CA LEU A 228 -8.46 1.55 12.63
C LEU A 228 -8.18 2.05 11.21
N TYR A 229 -6.92 2.32 10.87
CA TYR A 229 -6.52 2.68 9.51
C TYR A 229 -5.06 2.26 9.23
N CYS A 230 -4.59 2.45 8.01
CA CYS A 230 -3.21 2.17 7.62
C CYS A 230 -2.34 3.42 7.61
N GLN A 231 -1.06 3.28 7.95
CA GLN A 231 -0.07 4.31 7.64
C GLN A 231 0.12 4.45 6.12
N GLY A 232 0.10 5.68 5.61
CA GLY A 232 0.00 5.97 4.17
C GLY A 232 1.17 5.60 3.26
N MET A 233 2.38 5.35 3.77
CA MET A 233 3.57 5.22 2.92
C MET A 233 3.48 4.07 1.91
N ALA A 234 2.97 2.91 2.32
CA ALA A 234 2.83 1.73 1.47
C ALA A 234 1.59 0.92 1.90
N ILE A 235 0.70 0.65 0.95
CA ILE A 235 -0.56 -0.06 1.16
C ILE A 235 -0.76 -1.04 0.01
N ILE A 236 -1.01 -2.31 0.31
CA ILE A 236 -1.33 -3.34 -0.69
C ILE A 236 -2.80 -3.72 -0.51
N LEU A 237 -3.59 -3.53 -1.56
CA LEU A 237 -4.99 -3.95 -1.62
C LEU A 237 -5.11 -5.21 -2.47
N SER A 238 -5.92 -6.18 -2.06
CA SER A 238 -6.50 -7.12 -3.02
C SER A 238 -7.40 -6.36 -4.00
N GLY A 239 -7.40 -6.76 -5.27
CA GLY A 239 -8.06 -6.03 -6.35
C GLY A 239 -9.53 -5.73 -6.14
N ASP A 240 -10.26 -6.65 -5.51
CA ASP A 240 -11.69 -6.55 -5.24
C ASP A 240 -12.05 -5.34 -4.37
N LEU A 241 -11.15 -4.91 -3.47
CA LEU A 241 -11.39 -3.77 -2.58
C LEU A 241 -11.54 -2.44 -3.33
N ILE A 242 -11.03 -2.31 -4.57
CA ILE A 242 -11.18 -1.08 -5.33
C ILE A 242 -12.64 -0.77 -5.65
N ILE A 243 -13.44 -1.81 -5.89
CA ILE A 243 -14.87 -1.69 -6.20
C ILE A 243 -15.63 -1.21 -4.97
N SER A 244 -15.37 -1.83 -3.81
CA SER A 244 -15.96 -1.42 -2.54
C SER A 244 -15.56 0.01 -2.13
N ALA A 245 -14.30 0.37 -2.36
CA ALA A 245 -13.84 1.74 -2.12
C ALA A 245 -14.58 2.76 -2.99
N LEU A 246 -14.77 2.46 -4.28
CA LEU A 246 -15.48 3.34 -5.20
C LEU A 246 -16.97 3.48 -4.87
N SER A 247 -17.65 2.39 -4.50
CA SER A 247 -19.08 2.47 -4.13
C SER A 247 -19.29 3.38 -2.93
N ASN A 248 -18.32 3.47 -2.02
CA ASN A 248 -18.39 4.29 -0.83
C ASN A 248 -18.02 5.77 -1.03
N LEU A 249 -17.47 6.17 -2.19
CA LEU A 249 -17.03 7.56 -2.44
C LEU A 249 -18.10 8.63 -2.17
N ARG A 250 -19.38 8.30 -2.36
CA ARG A 250 -20.52 9.21 -2.17
C ARG A 250 -21.13 9.15 -0.77
N HIS A 251 -20.71 8.20 0.06
CA HIS A 251 -21.35 7.89 1.34
C HIS A 251 -20.48 8.22 2.55
N VAL A 252 -19.21 8.55 2.32
CA VAL A 252 -18.22 8.72 3.38
C VAL A 252 -17.75 10.16 3.48
N GLN A 253 -17.33 10.56 4.68
CA GLN A 253 -16.76 11.87 4.91
C GLN A 253 -15.46 12.05 4.11
N PHE A 254 -15.35 13.16 3.39
CA PHE A 254 -14.09 13.59 2.81
C PHE A 254 -13.16 14.10 3.93
N LEU A 255 -11.93 13.59 3.97
CA LEU A 255 -10.86 14.07 4.83
C LEU A 255 -9.58 14.17 3.99
N TRP A 256 -8.75 15.18 4.25
CA TRP A 256 -7.52 15.41 3.48
C TRP A 256 -6.41 14.37 3.73
N MET A 257 -6.54 13.60 4.81
CA MET A 257 -5.69 12.45 5.14
C MET A 257 -6.04 11.27 4.23
N ASP A 258 -5.23 11.05 3.19
CA ASP A 258 -5.52 10.08 2.13
C ASP A 258 -5.47 8.63 2.59
N ASP A 259 -4.59 8.32 3.55
CA ASP A 259 -4.41 6.99 4.10
C ASP A 259 -5.59 6.56 4.96
N TRP A 260 -6.05 7.45 5.85
CA TRP A 260 -7.31 7.29 6.56
C TRP A 260 -8.50 7.23 5.59
N TYR A 261 -8.56 8.13 4.61
CA TYR A 261 -9.67 8.14 3.66
C TYR A 261 -9.75 6.84 2.85
N LEU A 262 -8.62 6.35 2.30
CA LEU A 262 -8.56 5.12 1.52
C LEU A 262 -8.92 3.89 2.36
N THR A 263 -8.36 3.78 3.56
CA THR A 263 -8.37 2.51 4.31
C THR A 263 -9.44 2.42 5.38
N HIS A 264 -9.87 3.56 5.93
CA HIS A 264 -10.94 3.60 6.92
C HIS A 264 -12.25 4.03 6.27
N ALA A 265 -12.29 5.24 5.71
CA ALA A 265 -13.53 5.82 5.22
C ALA A 265 -14.09 5.01 4.04
N LEU A 266 -13.33 4.83 2.97
CA LEU A 266 -13.80 4.16 1.75
C LEU A 266 -14.03 2.66 1.91
N LEU A 267 -13.38 2.00 2.87
CA LEU A 267 -13.61 0.58 3.15
C LEU A 267 -14.61 0.37 4.29
N PHE A 268 -15.33 1.43 4.69
CA PHE A 268 -16.39 1.33 5.67
C PHE A 268 -17.49 0.36 5.24
N ASN A 269 -18.01 -0.41 6.20
CA ASN A 269 -19.08 -1.39 6.01
C ASN A 269 -18.73 -2.46 4.96
N THR A 270 -17.44 -2.75 4.80
CA THR A 270 -16.93 -3.85 3.99
C THR A 270 -16.36 -4.92 4.91
N ASN A 271 -16.27 -6.15 4.42
CA ASN A 271 -15.64 -7.26 5.13
C ASN A 271 -14.12 -7.28 4.95
N VAL A 272 -13.48 -6.11 4.92
CA VAL A 272 -12.02 -5.98 4.76
C VAL A 272 -11.29 -6.54 5.98
N THR A 273 -10.22 -7.28 5.71
CA THR A 273 -9.28 -7.82 6.67
C THR A 273 -7.94 -7.13 6.50
N PHE A 274 -7.51 -6.40 7.53
CA PHE A 274 -6.20 -5.77 7.60
C PHE A 274 -5.17 -6.80 8.03
N VAL A 275 -4.09 -6.91 7.27
CA VAL A 275 -2.92 -7.74 7.57
C VAL A 275 -1.77 -6.81 7.95
N ASP A 276 -1.39 -6.83 9.22
CA ASP A 276 -0.39 -5.93 9.77
C ASP A 276 1.02 -6.36 9.39
N ILE A 277 1.58 -5.65 8.42
CA ILE A 277 2.97 -5.78 7.97
C ILE A 277 3.87 -4.73 8.64
N GLY A 278 3.42 -4.10 9.73
CA GLY A 278 4.21 -3.15 10.51
C GLY A 278 5.62 -3.63 10.86
N PRO A 279 5.83 -4.90 11.28
CA PRO A 279 7.17 -5.44 11.52
C PRO A 279 8.08 -5.49 10.28
N GLN A 280 7.52 -5.46 9.06
CA GLN A 280 8.23 -5.44 7.79
C GLN A 280 8.40 -4.03 7.21
N VAL A 281 7.92 -3.00 7.92
CA VAL A 281 8.02 -1.59 7.50
C VAL A 281 9.00 -0.86 8.40
N SER A 282 10.07 -0.33 7.81
CA SER A 282 11.06 0.50 8.52
C SER A 282 10.77 1.97 8.29
N SER A 283 10.41 2.71 9.34
CA SER A 283 10.38 4.17 9.33
C SER A 283 11.61 4.67 10.09
N VAL A 284 12.56 5.24 9.36
CA VAL A 284 13.71 5.93 9.95
C VAL A 284 13.31 7.39 10.06
N ASP A 285 12.74 7.75 11.19
CA ASP A 285 12.50 9.14 11.55
C ASP A 285 13.66 9.59 12.46
N GLU A 286 14.48 10.52 11.95
CA GLU A 286 15.65 11.14 12.59
C GLU A 286 16.97 10.34 12.53
N GLU A 287 18.05 11.09 12.31
CA GLU A 287 19.43 10.59 12.18
C GLU A 287 19.94 9.93 13.48
N ILE A 288 19.41 10.34 14.65
CA ILE A 288 19.81 9.84 15.99
C ILE A 288 19.26 8.42 16.26
N LYS A 289 18.12 8.04 15.66
CA LYS A 289 17.59 6.66 15.70
C LYS A 289 18.19 5.77 14.62
N PHE A 290 18.88 6.36 13.65
CA PHE A 290 19.51 5.65 12.54
C PHE A 290 20.86 5.05 12.92
N ASN A 291 20.89 4.25 13.98
CA ASN A 291 21.92 3.23 14.13
C ASN A 291 21.32 1.93 13.60
N VAL A 292 21.77 1.47 12.44
CA VAL A 292 21.30 0.22 11.82
C VAL A 292 21.39 -0.95 12.81
N ASN A 293 22.40 -0.97 13.70
CA ASN A 293 22.49 -2.00 14.73
C ASN A 293 21.39 -1.87 15.80
N ASN A 294 20.96 -0.65 16.13
CA ASN A 294 19.84 -0.42 17.04
C ASN A 294 18.49 -0.74 16.38
N ILE A 295 18.33 -0.50 15.08
CA ILE A 295 17.14 -0.92 14.32
C ILE A 295 17.05 -2.46 14.31
N VAL A 296 18.15 -3.13 13.95
CA VAL A 296 18.23 -4.59 13.92
C VAL A 296 17.97 -5.21 15.30
N LYS A 297 18.48 -4.59 16.38
CA LYS A 297 18.24 -5.02 17.77
C LYS A 297 16.80 -4.73 18.25
N ALA A 298 16.26 -3.54 17.96
CA ALA A 298 14.92 -3.13 18.40
C ALA A 298 13.81 -3.95 17.74
N TYR A 299 13.99 -4.35 16.48
CA TYR A 299 13.00 -5.16 15.75
C TYR A 299 13.21 -6.67 15.85
N ASN A 300 14.17 -7.13 16.67
CA ASN A 300 14.43 -8.54 16.99
C ASN A 300 14.31 -9.45 15.76
N VAL A 301 15.36 -9.47 14.92
CA VAL A 301 15.45 -10.00 13.52
C VAL A 301 14.73 -11.34 13.25
N TYR A 302 13.41 -11.31 13.15
CA TYR A 302 12.60 -12.41 12.62
C TYR A 302 11.89 -12.02 11.31
N TYR A 303 11.81 -10.73 11.00
CA TYR A 303 11.09 -10.23 9.84
C TYR A 303 12.02 -9.58 8.82
N THR A 304 11.90 -9.99 7.56
CA THR A 304 12.57 -9.33 6.42
C THR A 304 11.80 -8.05 6.07
N PRO A 305 12.43 -6.85 6.09
CA PRO A 305 11.76 -5.63 5.68
C PRO A 305 11.34 -5.71 4.22
N ILE A 306 10.14 -5.23 3.97
CA ILE A 306 9.57 -5.06 2.63
C ILE A 306 9.72 -3.61 2.19
N PHE A 307 9.45 -2.66 3.09
CA PHE A 307 9.48 -1.23 2.79
C PHE A 307 10.35 -0.48 3.78
N ALA A 308 11.05 0.55 3.29
CA ALA A 308 11.73 1.51 4.15
C ALA A 308 11.48 2.95 3.70
N HIS A 309 11.15 3.79 4.68
CA HIS A 309 11.03 5.23 4.55
C HIS A 309 12.15 5.91 5.33
N PHE A 310 12.95 6.72 4.65
CA PHE A 310 14.08 7.43 5.25
C PHE A 310 13.74 8.91 5.36
N ARG A 311 13.61 9.41 6.59
CA ARG A 311 13.17 10.77 6.92
C ARG A 311 14.11 11.43 7.96
N PRO A 312 14.23 12.77 7.90
CA PRO A 312 13.59 13.67 6.94
C PRO A 312 14.35 13.64 5.61
N ALA A 313 13.70 13.99 4.50
CA ALA A 313 14.22 13.73 3.15
C ALA A 313 15.52 14.50 2.85
N GLU A 314 15.71 15.63 3.52
CA GLU A 314 16.86 16.52 3.43
C GLU A 314 18.15 15.82 3.93
N HIS A 315 18.04 14.97 4.95
CA HIS A 315 19.18 14.20 5.47
C HIS A 315 19.44 12.90 4.69
N PHE A 316 18.49 12.47 3.87
CA PHE A 316 18.57 11.21 3.12
C PHE A 316 18.41 11.46 1.61
N PRO A 317 19.44 12.05 0.97
CA PRO A 317 19.49 12.10 -0.49
C PRO A 317 19.49 10.69 -1.06
N GLU A 318 19.09 10.56 -2.32
CA GLU A 318 18.83 9.27 -2.98
C GLU A 318 20.00 8.28 -2.89
N SER A 319 21.24 8.75 -3.08
CA SER A 319 22.45 7.95 -2.94
C SER A 319 22.64 7.38 -1.52
N ARG A 320 22.38 8.20 -0.49
CA ARG A 320 22.45 7.77 0.92
C ARG A 320 21.36 6.74 1.22
N LYS A 321 20.12 6.97 0.76
CA LYS A 321 19.02 6.00 0.93
C LYS A 321 19.40 4.62 0.38
N LEU A 322 19.99 4.57 -0.81
CA LEU A 322 20.43 3.32 -1.44
C LEU A 322 21.53 2.60 -0.64
N ILE A 323 22.54 3.33 -0.16
CA ILE A 323 23.62 2.76 0.66
C ILE A 323 23.06 2.17 1.95
N GLU A 324 22.24 2.94 2.64
CA GLU A 324 21.64 2.55 3.91
C GLU A 324 20.66 1.39 3.75
N TRP A 325 19.88 1.41 2.68
CA TRP A 325 19.01 0.29 2.33
C TRP A 325 19.78 -1.00 2.06
N LYS A 326 20.88 -0.94 1.29
CA LYS A 326 21.75 -2.10 1.05
C LYS A 326 22.37 -2.63 2.34
N LYS A 327 22.84 -1.75 3.25
CA LYS A 327 23.38 -2.15 4.56
C LYS A 327 22.32 -2.83 5.42
N MET A 328 21.09 -2.31 5.42
CA MET A 328 19.96 -2.96 6.10
C MET A 328 19.75 -4.35 5.52
N LEU A 329 19.54 -4.45 4.20
CA LEU A 329 19.31 -5.73 3.51
C LEU A 329 20.42 -6.77 3.74
N GLY A 330 21.69 -6.36 3.71
CA GLY A 330 22.84 -7.25 3.93
C GLY A 330 23.00 -7.80 5.34
N LYS A 331 22.33 -7.19 6.34
CA LYS A 331 22.35 -7.66 7.74
C LYS A 331 21.22 -8.64 8.06
N TYR A 332 20.25 -8.83 7.18
CA TYR A 332 19.17 -9.80 7.40
C TYR A 332 19.64 -11.22 7.08
N LYS A 333 19.47 -12.13 8.04
CA LYS A 333 19.47 -13.57 7.76
C LYS A 333 18.05 -13.97 7.34
N PRO A 334 17.86 -14.71 6.23
CA PRO A 334 16.53 -15.16 5.83
C PRO A 334 15.94 -16.05 6.93
N PHE A 335 14.66 -15.81 7.24
CA PHE A 335 13.90 -16.59 8.21
C PHE A 335 13.77 -18.04 7.72
N SER A 336 14.30 -19.01 8.48
CA SER A 336 14.14 -20.44 8.18
C SER A 336 12.98 -21.02 9.01
N LEU A 337 12.26 -22.00 8.47
CA LEU A 337 11.26 -22.75 9.24
C LEU A 337 11.84 -23.33 10.54
N SER A 338 13.10 -23.78 10.51
CA SER A 338 13.81 -24.26 11.69
C SER A 338 13.99 -23.19 12.78
N SER A 339 14.20 -21.92 12.41
CA SER A 339 14.33 -20.83 13.39
C SER A 339 12.98 -20.37 13.96
N PHE A 340 11.89 -20.53 13.21
CA PHE A 340 10.51 -20.35 13.72
C PHE A 340 10.14 -21.38 14.78
N TYR A 341 10.34 -22.68 14.49
CA TYR A 341 10.01 -23.75 15.43
C TYR A 341 10.78 -23.60 16.73
N LYS A 342 12.07 -23.25 16.65
CA LYS A 342 12.88 -22.99 17.83
C LYS A 342 12.34 -21.84 18.67
N HIS A 343 11.95 -20.72 18.06
CA HIS A 343 11.44 -19.56 18.79
C HIS A 343 10.05 -19.74 19.41
N VAL A 344 9.13 -20.38 18.68
CA VAL A 344 7.72 -20.53 19.11
C VAL A 344 7.57 -21.61 20.18
N PHE A 345 8.37 -22.68 20.09
CA PHE A 345 8.24 -23.83 20.98
C PHE A 345 9.23 -23.81 22.17
N GLU A 346 10.40 -23.15 22.08
CA GLU A 346 11.28 -23.01 23.26
C GLU A 346 10.79 -21.92 24.24
N LYS A 347 9.97 -20.97 23.81
CA LYS A 347 9.37 -19.95 24.71
C LYS A 347 8.12 -20.42 25.47
N LYS A 348 7.68 -21.65 25.25
CA LYS A 348 6.53 -22.26 25.93
C LYS A 348 6.92 -23.27 27.03
N ASN A 349 8.22 -23.42 27.32
CA ASN A 349 8.72 -24.23 28.43
C ASN A 349 9.38 -23.37 29.49
#